data_AF-A0A2S5W5V0-F1
#
_entry.id   AF-A0A2S5W5V0-F1
#
_cell.length_a   1.000
_cell.length_b   1.000
_cell.length_c   1.000
_cell.angle_alpha   90.00
_cell.angle_beta   90.00
_cell.angle_gamma   90.00
#
_symmetry.space_group_name_H-M   'P 1'
#
loop_
_entity.id
_entity.type
_entity.pdbx_description
1 polymer ?
#
loop_
_entity_poly.entity_id
_entity_poly.type
_entity_poly.pdbx_seq_one_letter_code
_entity_poly.pdbx_strand_id
1 'polypeptide(L)'
;MARGDSDALSGTHEHSHEHETEFHIEPLVKLINEKLAAHGGGPFIQGPFSEADTERDADEAVVTGRLGGRGVVLRFHIDSGKPGHAYHVSLTDDATGDELGSGKPQSTFSDSISAYHWETALKQLGELG
;
A
#
# COMPACT_ATOMS: atom_id res chain seq x y z
N MET A 1 -62.98 10.60 23.20
CA MET A 1 -62.09 10.51 24.38
C MET A 1 -60.67 10.31 23.87
N ALA A 2 -59.77 11.19 24.28
CA ALA A 2 -58.35 11.20 23.95
C ALA A 2 -57.53 10.42 25.00
N ARG A 3 -56.36 9.91 24.56
CA ARG A 3 -55.09 9.61 25.27
C ARG A 3 -54.37 8.54 24.43
N GLY A 4 -53.14 8.68 23.95
CA GLY A 4 -52.05 9.58 24.31
C GLY A 4 -50.81 8.72 24.60
N ASP A 5 -49.85 8.78 23.67
CA ASP A 5 -48.39 8.71 23.83
C ASP A 5 -47.67 7.54 24.53
N SER A 6 -46.69 6.96 23.81
CA SER A 6 -45.37 6.55 24.32
C SER A 6 -44.42 6.33 23.13
N ASP A 7 -43.59 7.34 22.87
CA ASP A 7 -42.14 7.28 22.60
C ASP A 7 -41.52 5.88 22.35
N ALA A 8 -40.92 5.64 21.18
CA ALA A 8 -39.54 5.98 20.80
C ALA A 8 -38.48 4.96 21.28
N LEU A 9 -37.74 4.40 20.32
CA LEU A 9 -36.27 4.44 20.21
C LEU A 9 -35.70 3.23 19.46
N SER A 10 -35.01 3.57 18.38
CA SER A 10 -33.70 3.05 17.99
C SER A 10 -33.46 1.54 18.06
N GLY A 11 -33.61 0.88 16.92
CA GLY A 11 -32.72 -0.20 16.51
C GLY A 11 -31.79 0.36 15.43
N THR A 12 -30.68 0.93 15.85
CA THR A 12 -29.56 1.34 15.00
C THR A 12 -29.18 0.20 14.03
N HIS A 13 -28.98 0.55 12.76
CA HIS A 13 -28.17 -0.24 11.83
C HIS A 13 -26.79 -0.38 12.46
N GLU A 14 -26.58 -1.45 13.24
CA GLU A 14 -25.25 -1.96 13.48
C GLU A 14 -24.84 -2.68 12.19
N HIS A 15 -24.34 -1.88 11.26
CA HIS A 15 -23.50 -2.40 10.19
C HIS A 15 -22.26 -2.93 10.90
N SER A 16 -22.32 -4.21 11.27
CA SER A 16 -21.16 -5.00 11.65
C SER A 16 -20.26 -5.00 10.43
N HIS A 17 -19.44 -3.95 10.30
CA HIS A 17 -18.31 -3.95 9.39
C HIS A 17 -17.39 -5.02 9.95
N GLU A 18 -17.46 -6.17 9.31
CA GLU A 18 -16.55 -7.27 9.48
C GLU A 18 -15.14 -6.67 9.53
N HIS A 19 -14.31 -7.12 10.47
CA HIS A 19 -12.87 -6.89 10.42
C HIS A 19 -12.32 -7.64 9.21
N GLU A 20 -12.68 -7.21 8.01
CA GLU A 20 -11.86 -7.38 6.83
C GLU A 20 -10.55 -6.68 7.20
N THR A 21 -9.44 -7.38 7.08
CA THR A 21 -8.13 -6.74 7.23
C THR A 21 -7.98 -5.87 5.99
N GLU A 22 -8.63 -4.71 5.99
CA GLU A 22 -8.71 -3.82 4.84
C GLU A 22 -7.29 -3.35 4.57
N PHE A 23 -6.72 -3.87 3.48
CA PHE A 23 -5.42 -3.44 3.01
C PHE A 23 -5.60 -2.03 2.44
N HIS A 24 -5.33 -1.04 3.28
CA HIS A 24 -5.41 0.36 2.89
C HIS A 24 -4.09 0.80 2.27
N ILE A 25 -4.09 1.08 0.97
CA ILE A 25 -2.90 1.54 0.23
C ILE A 25 -2.49 2.96 0.62
N GLU A 26 -3.46 3.84 0.86
CA GLU A 26 -3.23 5.25 1.19
C GLU A 26 -2.25 5.48 2.36
N PRO A 27 -2.40 4.84 3.54
CA PRO A 27 -1.44 5.00 4.63
C PRO A 27 -0.05 4.43 4.29
N LEU A 28 0.04 3.40 3.44
CA LEU A 28 1.32 2.83 3.01
C LEU A 28 2.06 3.77 2.05
N VAL A 29 1.35 4.36 1.09
CA VAL A 29 1.91 5.38 0.17
C VAL A 29 2.39 6.60 0.94
N LYS A 30 1.65 7.04 1.96
CA LYS A 30 2.10 8.11 2.85
C LYS A 30 3.42 7.74 3.54
N LEU A 31 3.51 6.55 4.13
CA LEU A 31 4.73 6.07 4.78
C LEU A 31 5.92 5.98 3.81
N ILE A 32 5.69 5.47 2.60
CA ILE A 32 6.71 5.43 1.53
C ILE A 32 7.24 6.83 1.24
N ASN A 33 6.35 7.80 1.08
CA ASN A 33 6.74 9.19 0.85
C ASN A 33 7.54 9.78 2.02
N GLU A 34 7.19 9.46 3.26
CA GLU A 34 7.97 9.85 4.44
C GLU A 34 9.39 9.25 4.41
N LYS A 35 9.52 7.97 4.02
CA LYS A 35 10.84 7.33 3.89
C LYS A 35 11.65 7.90 2.73
N LEU A 36 11.05 8.05 1.56
CA LEU A 36 11.69 8.67 0.40
C LEU A 36 12.23 10.07 0.72
N ALA A 37 11.44 10.90 1.41
CA ALA A 37 11.84 12.23 1.83
C ALA A 37 13.05 12.20 2.79
N ALA A 38 13.12 11.24 3.71
CA ALA A 38 14.27 11.07 4.61
C ALA A 38 15.59 10.75 3.88
N HIS A 39 15.51 10.20 2.66
CA HIS A 39 16.66 9.87 1.83
C HIS A 39 16.92 10.89 0.70
N GLY A 40 16.21 12.03 0.69
CA GLY A 40 16.35 13.06 -0.34
C GLY A 40 15.71 12.68 -1.69
N GLY A 41 14.87 11.65 -1.71
CA GLY A 41 14.07 11.27 -2.87
C GLY A 41 12.78 12.07 -3.00
N GLY A 42 12.26 12.16 -4.22
CA GLY A 42 11.00 12.84 -4.50
C GLY A 42 9.80 11.96 -4.16
N PRO A 43 8.62 12.55 -3.88
CA PRO A 43 7.46 11.75 -3.52
C PRO A 43 7.11 10.80 -4.66
N PHE A 44 6.77 9.58 -4.28
CA PHE A 44 6.00 8.68 -5.12
C PHE A 44 4.63 9.31 -5.39
N ILE A 45 4.42 9.67 -6.65
CA ILE A 45 3.15 10.21 -7.14
C ILE A 45 2.38 9.05 -7.75
N GLN A 46 1.33 8.63 -7.05
CA GLN A 46 0.34 7.70 -7.60
C GLN A 46 -0.16 8.22 -8.96
N GLY A 47 -0.18 7.36 -9.99
CA GLY A 47 -0.79 7.69 -11.29
C GLY A 47 -2.31 7.85 -11.22
N PRO A 48 -3.03 8.15 -12.31
CA PRO A 48 -4.49 8.02 -12.35
C PRO A 48 -4.87 6.54 -12.27
N PHE A 49 -5.61 6.14 -11.23
CA PHE A 49 -5.98 4.74 -10.95
C PHE A 49 -7.32 4.36 -11.57
N SER A 50 -7.44 3.11 -12.02
CA SER A 50 -8.69 2.35 -11.88
C SER A 50 -8.54 1.40 -10.70
N GLU A 51 -9.60 1.16 -9.92
CA GLU A 51 -9.61 0.15 -8.85
C GLU A 51 -9.22 -1.25 -9.36
N ALA A 52 -9.33 -1.47 -10.69
CA ALA A 52 -8.88 -2.66 -11.40
C ALA A 52 -7.35 -2.87 -11.49
N ASP A 53 -6.53 -1.84 -11.26
CA ASP A 53 -5.06 -1.96 -11.25
C ASP A 53 -4.52 -2.47 -9.90
N THR A 54 -5.39 -2.55 -8.89
CA THR A 54 -5.13 -3.37 -7.71
C THR A 54 -5.66 -4.76 -8.04
N GLU A 55 -4.84 -5.61 -8.65
CA GLU A 55 -5.05 -7.05 -8.52
C GLU A 55 -4.84 -7.37 -7.04
N ARG A 56 -5.91 -7.24 -6.27
CA ARG A 56 -6.01 -7.80 -4.93
C ARG A 56 -6.32 -9.27 -5.10
N ASP A 57 -5.32 -10.01 -5.56
CA ASP A 57 -5.23 -11.40 -5.12
C ASP A 57 -5.19 -11.39 -3.58
N ALA A 58 -5.67 -12.45 -2.94
CA ALA A 58 -5.72 -12.51 -1.48
C ALA A 58 -4.36 -12.22 -0.82
N ASP A 59 -3.29 -12.32 -1.60
CA ASP A 59 -1.89 -12.27 -1.18
C ASP A 59 -1.03 -11.21 -1.90
N GLU A 60 -1.57 -10.42 -2.84
CA GLU A 60 -0.80 -9.38 -3.56
C GLU A 60 -1.60 -8.09 -3.71
N ALA A 61 -0.92 -6.95 -3.75
CA ALA A 61 -1.47 -5.69 -4.22
C ALA A 61 -0.42 -4.87 -4.97
N VAL A 62 -0.82 -4.25 -6.07
CA VAL A 62 0.08 -3.50 -6.94
C VAL A 62 -0.33 -2.03 -7.01
N VAL A 63 0.66 -1.13 -7.00
CA VAL A 63 0.47 0.32 -7.05
C VAL A 63 1.44 0.91 -8.06
N THR A 64 0.92 1.42 -9.16
CA THR A 64 1.71 2.06 -10.22
C THR A 64 1.79 3.57 -10.01
N GLY A 65 2.90 4.19 -10.35
CA GLY A 65 3.03 5.63 -10.19
C GLY A 65 4.33 6.15 -10.75
N ARG A 66 4.71 7.36 -10.31
CA ARG A 66 5.96 7.98 -10.69
C ARG A 66 6.83 8.28 -9.48
N LEU A 67 8.10 7.94 -9.60
CA LEU A 67 9.14 8.25 -8.63
C LEU A 67 10.32 8.91 -9.36
N GLY A 68 10.73 10.10 -8.92
CA GLY A 68 11.82 10.83 -9.58
C GLY A 68 11.58 11.17 -11.05
N GLY A 69 10.31 11.24 -11.48
CA GLY A 69 9.94 11.49 -12.88
C GLY A 69 9.84 10.24 -13.77
N ARG A 70 10.18 9.05 -13.25
CA ARG A 70 10.06 7.76 -13.94
C ARG A 70 8.83 6.99 -13.52
N GLY A 71 8.25 6.22 -14.43
CA GLY A 71 7.19 5.26 -14.10
C GLY A 71 7.77 4.11 -13.27
N VAL A 72 7.13 3.79 -12.15
CA VAL A 72 7.50 2.67 -11.29
C VAL A 72 6.26 1.92 -10.83
N VAL A 73 6.44 0.64 -10.56
CA VAL A 73 5.44 -0.27 -10.02
C VAL A 73 5.89 -0.69 -8.63
N LEU A 74 5.10 -0.37 -7.61
CA LEU A 74 5.26 -0.94 -6.27
C LEU A 74 4.38 -2.16 -6.14
N ARG A 75 4.94 -3.29 -5.71
CA ARG A 75 4.18 -4.50 -5.42
C ARG A 75 4.30 -4.82 -3.94
N PHE A 76 3.16 -5.05 -3.31
CA PHE A 76 2.98 -5.44 -1.92
C PHE A 76 2.53 -6.89 -1.91
N HIS A 77 3.35 -7.75 -1.33
CA HIS A 77 3.11 -9.19 -1.33
C HIS A 77 2.97 -9.72 0.10
N ILE A 78 2.07 -10.68 0.27
CA ILE A 78 1.78 -11.38 1.51
C ILE A 78 2.11 -12.86 1.28
N ASP A 79 3.16 -13.35 1.92
CA ASP A 79 3.57 -14.74 1.86
C ASP A 79 2.71 -15.55 2.87
N SER A 80 1.45 -15.82 2.52
CA SER A 80 0.50 -16.55 3.38
C SER A 80 0.77 -18.06 3.48
N GLY A 81 1.68 -18.58 2.64
CA GLY A 81 2.05 -20.00 2.61
C GLY A 81 3.00 -20.47 3.72
N LYS A 82 3.47 -19.58 4.60
CA LYS A 82 4.41 -19.89 5.69
C LYS A 82 3.79 -19.61 7.06
N PRO A 83 4.18 -20.35 8.11
CA PRO A 83 3.77 -20.05 9.47
C PRO A 83 4.32 -18.68 9.88
N GLY A 84 3.44 -17.67 9.86
CA GLY A 84 3.78 -16.26 10.00
C GLY A 84 3.68 -15.56 8.65
N HIS A 85 2.60 -14.80 8.44
CA HIS A 85 2.40 -14.00 7.24
C HIS A 85 3.62 -13.08 7.08
N ALA A 86 4.31 -13.20 5.94
CA ALA A 86 5.49 -12.41 5.63
C ALA A 86 5.14 -11.36 4.58
N TYR A 87 5.26 -10.10 4.94
CA TYR A 87 4.94 -8.96 4.10
C TYR A 87 6.21 -8.43 3.44
N HIS A 88 6.22 -8.30 2.12
CA HIS A 88 7.33 -7.68 1.41
C HIS A 88 6.86 -6.66 0.39
N VAL A 89 7.72 -5.68 0.12
CA VAL A 89 7.50 -4.65 -0.91
C VAL A 89 8.61 -4.73 -1.94
N SER A 90 8.28 -4.71 -3.22
CA SER A 90 9.24 -4.58 -4.31
C SER A 90 8.92 -3.36 -5.17
N LEU A 91 9.96 -2.79 -5.77
CA LEU A 91 9.87 -1.68 -6.69
C LEU A 91 10.43 -2.11 -8.03
N THR A 92 9.67 -1.87 -9.09
CA THR A 92 10.03 -2.22 -10.46
C THR A 92 9.95 -0.96 -11.33
N ASP A 93 10.89 -0.77 -12.25
CA ASP A 93 10.78 0.26 -13.29
C ASP A 93 9.71 -0.16 -14.30
N ASP A 94 8.73 0.71 -14.55
CA ASP A 94 7.61 0.42 -15.46
C ASP A 94 8.05 0.32 -16.92
N ALA A 95 9.09 1.07 -17.32
CA ALA A 95 9.52 1.15 -18.70
C ALA A 95 10.38 -0.06 -19.12
N THR A 96 11.23 -0.56 -18.22
CA THR A 96 12.11 -1.70 -18.51
C THR A 96 11.62 -3.01 -17.92
N GLY A 97 10.79 -2.96 -16.86
CA GLY A 97 10.40 -4.12 -16.07
C GLY A 97 11.49 -4.60 -15.10
N ASP A 98 12.58 -3.85 -14.91
CA ASP A 98 13.66 -4.22 -13.99
C ASP A 98 13.25 -3.98 -12.54
N GLU A 99 13.52 -4.96 -11.67
CA GLU A 99 13.38 -4.78 -10.22
C GLU A 99 14.50 -3.86 -9.70
N LEU A 100 14.10 -2.65 -9.28
CA LEU A 100 14.96 -1.63 -8.67
C LEU A 100 15.29 -1.96 -7.20
N GLY A 101 14.53 -2.87 -6.61
CA GLY A 101 14.82 -3.44 -5.32
C GLY A 101 13.65 -4.24 -4.74
N SER A 102 13.99 -5.16 -3.86
CA SER A 102 13.05 -5.94 -3.06
C SER A 102 13.37 -5.79 -1.58
N GLY A 103 12.35 -5.46 -0.80
CA GLY A 103 12.39 -5.43 0.64
C GLY A 103 12.45 -6.85 1.19
N LYS A 104 13.05 -7.00 2.37
CA LYS A 104 13.00 -8.27 3.09
C LYS A 104 11.57 -8.55 3.55
N PRO A 105 11.17 -9.83 3.67
CA PRO A 105 9.92 -10.20 4.29
C PRO A 105 9.93 -9.79 5.77
N GLN A 106 8.86 -9.10 6.18
CA GLN A 106 8.67 -8.58 7.54
C GLN A 106 7.29 -8.97 8.09
N SER A 107 7.06 -8.67 9.37
CA SER A 107 5.79 -8.97 10.03
C SER A 107 4.64 -8.05 9.62
N THR A 108 4.91 -6.91 8.96
CA THR A 108 3.88 -6.00 8.41
C THR A 108 4.41 -5.25 7.18
N PHE A 109 3.52 -4.70 6.36
CA PHE A 109 3.91 -3.79 5.26
C PHE A 109 4.64 -2.54 5.75
N SER A 110 4.24 -1.98 6.89
CA SER A 110 4.89 -0.79 7.46
C SER A 110 6.36 -1.07 7.83
N ASP A 111 6.62 -2.26 8.38
CA ASP A 111 7.98 -2.69 8.70
C ASP A 111 8.78 -2.97 7.42
N SER A 112 8.17 -3.62 6.41
CA SER A 112 8.82 -3.86 5.12
C SER A 112 9.19 -2.55 4.41
N ILE A 113 8.28 -1.57 4.35
CA ILE A 113 8.53 -0.22 3.84
C ILE A 113 9.65 0.45 4.63
N SER A 114 9.67 0.31 5.96
CA SER A 114 10.70 0.92 6.80
C SER A 114 12.08 0.28 6.63
N ALA A 115 12.12 -1.03 6.38
CA ALA A 115 13.33 -1.81 6.16
C ALA A 115 13.80 -1.80 4.70
N TYR A 116 12.98 -1.29 3.78
CA TYR A 116 13.31 -1.20 2.36
C TYR A 116 14.48 -0.24 2.12
N HIS A 117 15.41 -0.64 1.25
CA HIS A 117 16.60 0.13 0.92
C HIS A 117 16.29 1.28 -0.07
N TRP A 118 15.51 2.27 0.36
CA TRP A 118 15.06 3.39 -0.47
C TRP A 118 16.22 4.16 -1.13
N GLU A 119 17.33 4.34 -0.42
CA GLU A 119 18.51 5.00 -0.97
C GLU A 119 19.08 4.27 -2.20
N THR A 120 19.05 2.94 -2.22
CA THR A 120 19.58 2.12 -3.31
C THR A 120 18.65 2.20 -4.50
N ALA A 121 17.34 2.08 -4.27
CA ALA A 121 16.34 2.23 -5.32
C ALA A 121 16.41 3.62 -5.98
N LEU A 122 16.58 4.69 -5.18
CA LEU A 122 16.74 6.05 -5.69
C LEU A 122 18.04 6.22 -6.50
N LYS A 123 19.15 5.62 -6.05
CA LYS A 123 20.42 5.61 -6.80
C LYS A 123 20.24 4.91 -8.15
N GLN A 124 19.65 3.71 -8.18
CA GLN A 124 19.41 2.98 -9.42
C GLN A 124 18.50 3.74 -10.39
N LEU A 125 17.42 4.35 -9.89
CA LEU A 125 16.57 5.23 -10.69
C LEU A 125 17.33 6.41 -11.30
N GLY A 126 18.28 6.98 -10.55
CA GLY A 126 19.15 8.06 -11.00
C GLY A 126 20.20 7.63 -12.03
N GLU A 127 20.76 6.43 -11.91
CA GLU A 127 21.75 5.89 -12.85
C GLU A 127 21.16 5.45 -14.20
N LEU A 128 19.87 5.12 -14.21
CA LEU A 128 19.18 4.79 -15.46
C LEU A 128 18.89 6.05 -16.31
N GLY A 129 18.97 7.26 -15.72
CA GLY A 129 18.57 8.56 -16.28
C GLY A 129 19.60 9.27 -17.16
#